data_AF-U9T847-F1
#
_entry.id   AF-U9T847-F1
#
_cell.length_a   1.000
_cell.length_b   1.000
_cell.length_c   1.000
_cell.angle_alpha   90.00
_cell.angle_beta   90.00
_cell.angle_gamma   90.00
#
_symmetry.space_group_name_H-M   'P 1'
#
loop_
_entity.id
_entity.type
_entity.pdbx_description
1 polymer ?
#
loop_
_entity_poly.entity_id
_entity_poly.type
_entity_poly.pdbx_seq_one_letter_code
_entity_poly.pdbx_strand_id
1 'polypeptide(L)'
;IVHRDIRAENILITDHQTAKIANFNSSRAVTDVTKNHKTTLECVRYCAPEKLERLGSQTKYDTKSEIYSFGILLWEIAEEKVPYADYKDIMAI
;
A
#
# COMPACT_ATOMS: atom_id res chain seq x y z
N ILE A 1 -6.57 10.84 8.49
CA ILE A 1 -6.43 9.38 8.57
C ILE A 1 -5.74 8.92 7.29
N VAL A 2 -4.86 7.94 7.37
CA VAL A 2 -4.26 7.23 6.23
C VAL A 2 -4.67 5.77 6.28
N HIS A 3 -4.90 5.15 5.11
CA HIS A 3 -5.35 3.76 4.97
C HIS A 3 -4.24 2.73 5.27
N ARG A 4 -3.02 2.96 4.74
CA ARG A 4 -1.84 2.07 4.88
C ARG A 4 -1.92 0.70 4.20
N ASP A 5 -2.95 0.47 3.40
CA ASP A 5 -3.13 -0.78 2.64
C ASP A 5 -3.92 -0.52 1.35
N ILE A 6 -3.46 0.44 0.54
CA ILE A 6 -4.10 0.77 -0.74
C ILE A 6 -3.63 -0.23 -1.81
N ARG A 7 -4.55 -1.05 -2.30
CA ARG A 7 -4.34 -2.11 -3.30
C ARG A 7 -5.67 -2.62 -3.85
N ALA A 8 -5.68 -3.28 -5.01
CA ALA A 8 -6.92 -3.62 -5.72
C ALA A 8 -7.90 -4.46 -4.88
N GLU A 9 -7.40 -5.39 -4.06
CA GLU A 9 -8.22 -6.23 -3.15
C GLU A 9 -9.07 -5.40 -2.17
N ASN A 10 -8.63 -4.19 -1.83
CA ASN A 10 -9.32 -3.28 -0.92
C ASN A 10 -10.17 -2.21 -1.65
N ILE A 11 -10.32 -2.30 -2.97
CA ILE A 11 -11.20 -1.43 -3.76
C ILE A 11 -12.42 -2.23 -4.22
N LEU A 12 -13.57 -1.94 -3.61
CA LEU A 12 -14.84 -2.59 -3.94
C LEU A 12 -15.62 -1.76 -4.95
N ILE A 13 -16.25 -2.42 -5.91
CA ILE A 13 -17.17 -1.78 -6.87
C ILE A 13 -18.60 -2.04 -6.41
N THR A 14 -19.36 -0.98 -6.20
CA THR A 14 -20.79 -1.09 -5.87
C THR A 14 -21.62 -1.45 -7.10
N ASP A 15 -22.89 -1.81 -6.89
CA ASP A 15 -23.91 -1.96 -7.94
C ASP A 15 -24.02 -0.73 -8.87
N HIS A 16 -23.86 0.47 -8.33
CA HIS A 16 -23.82 1.72 -9.08
C HIS A 16 -22.45 2.04 -9.73
N GLN A 17 -21.60 1.05 -9.97
CA GLN A 17 -20.26 1.22 -10.57
C GLN A 17 -19.38 2.26 -9.85
N THR A 18 -19.59 2.46 -8.55
CA THR A 18 -18.78 3.37 -7.75
C THR A 18 -17.68 2.60 -7.05
N ALA A 19 -16.43 2.99 -7.26
CA ALA A 19 -15.30 2.46 -6.52
C ALA A 19 -15.29 3.01 -5.08
N LYS A 20 -15.14 2.12 -4.10
CA LYS A 20 -15.06 2.46 -2.67
C LYS A 20 -13.90 1.72 -2.01
N ILE A 21 -13.16 2.43 -1.17
CA ILE A 21 -12.09 1.85 -0.35
C ILE A 21 -12.72 1.04 0.80
N ALA A 22 -12.20 -0.14 1.06
CA ALA A 22 -12.61 -1.05 2.13
C ALA A 22 -11.40 -1.50 2.97
N ASN A 23 -11.65 -2.26 4.06
CA ASN A 23 -10.62 -2.84 4.93
C ASN A 23 -9.74 -1.82 5.70
N PHE A 24 -10.36 -1.02 6.56
CA PHE A 24 -9.70 0.01 7.36
C PHE A 24 -8.95 -0.50 8.61
N ASN A 25 -8.66 -1.80 8.71
CA ASN A 25 -8.00 -2.40 9.89
C ASN A 25 -6.63 -1.77 10.19
N SER A 26 -5.92 -1.38 9.12
CA SER A 26 -4.60 -0.77 9.16
C SER A 26 -4.64 0.77 9.28
N SER A 27 -5.82 1.38 9.16
CA SER A 27 -5.97 2.83 9.05
C SER A 27 -5.64 3.55 10.35
N ARG A 28 -4.88 4.64 10.29
CA ARG A 28 -4.42 5.39 11.49
C ARG A 28 -4.38 6.89 11.23
N ALA A 29 -4.33 7.70 12.29
CA ALA A 29 -4.03 9.11 12.10
C ALA A 29 -2.57 9.26 11.68
N VAL A 30 -2.28 10.24 10.81
CA VAL A 30 -0.90 10.57 10.40
C VAL A 30 -0.07 11.00 11.61
N THR A 31 -0.70 11.44 12.69
CA THR A 31 -0.07 11.81 13.96
C THR A 31 0.32 10.61 14.81
N ASP A 32 -0.34 9.45 14.65
CA ASP A 32 -0.10 8.28 15.49
C ASP A 32 1.33 7.75 15.35
N VAL A 33 1.84 7.14 16.42
CA VAL A 33 3.13 6.44 16.40
C VAL A 33 3.02 5.26 15.44
N THR A 34 3.94 5.18 14.48
CA THR A 34 3.98 4.08 13.52
C THR A 34 4.33 2.79 14.27
N LYS A 35 3.32 1.99 14.63
CA LYS A 35 3.55 0.60 15.05
C LYS A 35 3.86 -0.25 13.82
N ASN A 36 4.76 -1.21 14.00
CA ASN A 36 5.08 -2.22 12.99
C ASN A 36 3.77 -2.90 12.54
N HIS A 37 3.45 -2.73 11.26
CA HIS A 37 2.37 -3.45 10.62
C HIS A 37 2.91 -4.80 10.13
N LYS A 38 2.04 -5.81 10.00
CA LYS A 38 2.46 -7.09 9.44
C LYS A 38 2.75 -6.90 7.96
N THR A 39 4.02 -6.80 7.60
CA THR A 39 4.47 -6.65 6.22
C THR A 39 4.19 -7.95 5.46
N THR A 40 3.19 -7.93 4.58
CA THR A 40 2.95 -9.02 3.62
C THR A 40 3.64 -8.71 2.30
N LEU A 41 3.88 -9.73 1.47
CA LEU A 41 4.40 -9.55 0.11
C LEU A 41 3.56 -8.56 -0.68
N GLU A 42 2.24 -8.67 -0.54
CA GLU A 42 1.31 -7.76 -1.18
C GLU A 42 1.50 -6.32 -0.67
N CYS A 43 1.58 -6.08 0.64
CA CYS A 43 1.83 -4.73 1.14
C CYS A 43 3.16 -4.13 0.62
N VAL A 44 4.18 -4.95 0.40
CA VAL A 44 5.49 -4.51 -0.14
C VAL A 44 5.38 -4.05 -1.60
N ARG A 45 4.60 -4.75 -2.42
CA ARG A 45 4.40 -4.42 -3.84
C ARG A 45 3.86 -3.01 -4.07
N TYR A 46 3.06 -2.48 -3.14
CA TYR A 46 2.47 -1.14 -3.21
C TYR A 46 3.22 -0.13 -2.32
N CYS A 47 4.30 -0.54 -1.66
CA CYS A 47 4.97 0.29 -0.68
C CYS A 47 5.89 1.31 -1.34
N ALA A 48 5.88 2.53 -0.81
CA ALA A 48 6.78 3.59 -1.26
C ALA A 48 8.26 3.23 -0.99
N PRO A 49 9.19 3.61 -1.87
CA PRO A 49 10.60 3.20 -1.76
C PRO A 49 11.25 3.66 -0.45
N GLU A 50 10.89 4.83 0.09
CA GLU A 50 11.41 5.32 1.38
C GLU A 50 10.97 4.46 2.59
N LYS A 51 9.96 3.61 2.38
CA LYS A 51 9.51 2.59 3.34
C LYS A 51 10.27 1.27 3.20
N LEU A 52 10.80 1.00 2.01
CA LEU A 52 11.58 -0.20 1.72
C LEU A 52 13.05 0.00 2.06
N GLU A 53 13.62 1.18 1.78
CA GLU A 53 15.07 1.44 1.89
C GLU A 53 15.67 1.22 3.28
N ARG A 54 14.85 1.11 4.33
CA ARG A 54 15.35 0.86 5.68
C ARG A 54 14.28 0.11 6.48
N LEU A 55 14.34 -1.22 6.46
CA LEU A 55 13.83 -2.09 7.54
C LEU A 55 14.37 -1.70 8.95
N GLY A 56 15.25 -0.69 9.06
CA GLY A 56 15.72 -0.06 10.30
C GLY A 56 15.50 1.45 10.46
N SER A 57 14.85 2.17 9.52
CA SER A 57 14.57 3.61 9.68
C SER A 57 13.13 3.80 10.08
N GLN A 58 12.93 4.52 11.16
CA GLN A 58 11.63 4.95 11.67
C GLN A 58 10.97 6.00 10.75
N THR A 59 11.05 5.84 9.43
CA THR A 59 10.39 6.74 8.48
C THR A 59 8.89 6.60 8.68
N LYS A 60 8.23 7.66 9.12
CA LYS A 60 6.80 7.66 9.43
C LYS A 60 5.99 7.42 8.15
N TYR A 61 4.89 6.67 8.25
CA TYR A 61 3.97 6.58 7.10
C TYR A 61 3.15 7.86 7.06
N ASP A 62 3.11 8.51 5.91
CA ASP A 62 2.38 9.75 5.71
C ASP A 62 1.54 9.70 4.42
N THR A 63 0.95 10.85 4.07
CA THR A 63 0.15 10.97 2.86
C THR A 63 0.97 10.74 1.58
N LYS A 64 2.28 11.01 1.58
CA LYS A 64 3.13 10.81 0.38
C LYS A 64 3.30 9.32 0.10
N SER A 65 3.55 8.52 1.14
CA SER A 65 3.58 7.06 1.00
C SER A 65 2.23 6.50 0.51
N GLU A 66 1.10 7.08 0.95
CA GLU A 66 -0.24 6.66 0.50
C GLU A 66 -0.51 6.98 -0.97
N ILE A 67 -0.07 8.15 -1.44
CA ILE A 67 -0.17 8.53 -2.86
C ILE A 67 0.69 7.63 -3.73
N TYR A 68 1.85 7.17 -3.25
CA TYR A 68 2.64 6.18 -3.97
C TYR A 68 1.88 4.86 -4.14
N SER A 69 1.31 4.31 -3.06
CA SER A 69 0.49 3.09 -3.14
C SER A 69 -0.69 3.23 -4.09
N PHE A 70 -1.34 4.40 -4.10
CA PHE A 70 -2.38 4.72 -5.07
C PHE A 70 -1.85 4.74 -6.52
N GLY A 71 -0.63 5.25 -6.75
CA GLY A 71 0.03 5.20 -8.05
C GLY A 71 0.27 3.77 -8.54
N ILE A 72 0.71 2.87 -7.65
CA ILE A 72 0.87 1.45 -7.99
C ILE A 72 -0.47 0.77 -8.29
N LEU A 73 -1.53 1.10 -7.55
CA LEU A 73 -2.89 0.65 -7.86
C LEU A 73 -3.34 1.10 -9.26
N LEU A 74 -3.11 2.36 -9.65
CA LEU A 74 -3.44 2.83 -10.99
C LEU A 74 -2.64 2.10 -12.07
N TRP A 75 -1.36 1.82 -11.80
CA TRP A 75 -0.52 1.02 -12.71
C TRP A 75 -1.05 -0.40 -12.87
N GLU A 76 -1.43 -1.06 -11.76
CA GLU A 76 -2.02 -2.42 -11.78
C GLU A 76 -3.29 -2.46 -12.62
N ILE A 77 -4.17 -1.47 -12.48
CA ILE A 77 -5.41 -1.36 -13.27
C ILE A 77 -5.09 -1.15 -14.76
N ALA A 78 -4.12 -0.30 -15.08
CA ALA A 78 -3.78 0.02 -16.46
C ALA A 78 -3.08 -1.14 -17.19
N GLU A 79 -2.23 -1.89 -16.48
CA GLU A 79 -1.44 -2.98 -17.03
C GLU A 79 -2.10 -4.36 -16.91
N GLU A 80 -3.14 -4.47 -16.07
CA GLU A 80 -3.80 -5.73 -15.71
C GLU A 80 -2.81 -6.81 -15.23
N LYS A 81 -1.78 -6.39 -14.47
CA LYS A 81 -0.68 -7.23 -13.99
C LYS A 81 -0.41 -7.01 -12.51
N VAL A 82 0.02 -8.07 -11.83
CA VAL A 82 0.50 -7.98 -10.44
C VAL A 82 1.77 -7.12 -10.39
N PRO A 83 1.82 -6.05 -9.57
CA PRO A 83 3.00 -5.20 -9.46
C PRO A 83 4.23 -5.99 -9.06
N TYR A 84 5.32 -5.83 -9.82
CA TYR A 84 6.61 -6.49 -9.57
C TYR A 84 6.54 -8.04 -9.53
N ALA A 85 5.64 -8.67 -10.30
CA ALA A 85 5.43 -10.13 -10.26
C ALA A 85 6.73 -10.97 -10.36
N ASP A 86 7.68 -10.52 -11.17
CA ASP A 86 8.95 -11.21 -11.41
C ASP A 86 10.00 -11.05 -10.28
N TYR A 87 9.77 -10.12 -9.35
CA TYR A 87 10.69 -9.81 -8.25
C TYR A 87 10.33 -10.62 -7.01
N LYS A 88 10.90 -11.82 -6.91
CA LYS A 88 10.67 -12.74 -5.77
C LYS A 88 11.40 -12.32 -4.49
N ASP A 89 12.51 -11.60 -4.63
CA ASP A 89 13.36 -11.16 -3.51
C ASP A 89 12.97 -9.77 -2.98
N ILE A 90 11.81 -9.23 -3.36
CA ILE A 90 11.35 -7.90 -2.92
C ILE A 90 11.17 -7.81 -1.39
N MET A 91 11.02 -8.97 -0.72
CA MET A 91 10.95 -9.08 0.73
C MET A 91 12.32 -9.11 1.43
N ALA A 92 13.40 -9.30 0.67
CA ALA A 92 14.76 -9.38 1.19
C ALA A 92 15.50 -8.02 1.19
N ILE A 93 14.82 -6.96 0.75
CA ILE A 93 15.28 -5.56 0.76
C ILE A 93 15.08 -4.96 2.14
#